data_AF-A0A2E6YK53-F1
#
_entry.id   AF-A0A2E6YK53-F1
#
_cell.length_a   1.000
_cell.length_b   1.000
_cell.length_c   1.000
_cell.angle_alpha   90.00
_cell.angle_beta   90.00
_cell.angle_gamma   90.00
#
_symmetry.space_group_name_H-M   'P 1'
#
loop_
_entity.id
_entity.type
_entity.pdbx_description
1 polymer ?
#
loop_
_entity_poly.entity_id
_entity_poly.type
_entity_poly.pdbx_seq_one_letter_code
_entity_poly.pdbx_strand_id
1 'polypeptide(L)'
;MKKIPLLVVQISNDDKHAVSDANAKHWADNLISELIEKKEERSVVKLSTGTMFAYLRIALKKGIIEKLLVSFDGFEFDCIDNNGKVRAYILPDHYQIFPEYRETLMELL
;
A
#
# COMPACT_ATOMS: atom_id res chain seq x y z
N MET A 1 6.14 -18.99 -9.35
CA MET A 1 6.66 -17.74 -8.75
C MET A 1 6.14 -17.69 -7.31
N LYS A 2 7.00 -17.49 -6.30
CA LYS A 2 6.53 -17.28 -4.93
C LYS A 2 5.88 -15.89 -4.84
N LYS A 3 4.85 -15.76 -4.01
CA LYS A 3 4.03 -14.55 -3.87
C LYS A 3 3.97 -14.11 -2.42
N ILE A 4 3.58 -12.86 -2.20
CA ILE A 4 3.32 -12.28 -0.89
C ILE A 4 1.81 -12.41 -0.63
N PRO A 5 1.36 -13.24 0.32
CA PRO A 5 -0.07 -13.49 0.52
C PRO A 5 -0.81 -12.23 0.98
N LEU A 6 -0.27 -11.53 1.98
CA LEU A 6 -0.87 -10.32 2.53
C LEU A 6 0.18 -9.28 2.89
N LEU A 7 0.06 -8.08 2.31
CA LEU A 7 0.84 -6.91 2.69
C LEU A 7 -0.09 -5.86 3.30
N VAL A 8 0.25 -5.37 4.49
CA VAL A 8 -0.40 -4.22 5.11
C VAL A 8 0.53 -3.03 5.04
N VAL A 9 0.02 -1.93 4.47
CA VAL A 9 0.77 -0.69 4.34
C VAL A 9 0.30 0.32 5.37
N GLN A 10 1.17 0.72 6.29
CA GLN A 10 0.88 1.73 7.30
C GLN A 10 1.35 3.09 6.81
N ILE A 11 0.41 4.00 6.59
CA ILE A 11 0.73 5.38 6.17
C ILE A 11 1.23 6.15 7.40
N SER A 12 2.46 6.63 7.34
CA SER A 12 3.06 7.47 8.39
C SER A 12 3.14 8.92 7.90
N ASN A 13 2.53 9.85 8.64
CA ASN A 13 2.69 11.28 8.37
C ASN A 13 4.03 11.83 8.89
N ASP A 14 4.65 11.14 9.85
CA ASP A 14 5.90 11.56 10.51
C ASP A 14 7.14 11.29 9.63
N ASP A 15 7.02 10.37 8.67
CA ASP A 15 8.12 9.95 7.79
C ASP A 15 8.05 10.58 6.38
N LYS A 16 7.24 11.64 6.19
CA LYS A 16 7.02 12.25 4.87
C LYS A 16 8.28 12.97 4.37
N HIS A 17 8.97 12.32 3.44
CA HIS A 17 10.04 12.92 2.65
C HIS A 17 9.79 12.68 1.17
N ALA A 18 10.06 13.68 0.33
CA ALA A 18 9.98 13.49 -1.11
C ALA A 18 10.99 12.42 -1.57
N VAL A 19 10.53 11.45 -2.34
CA VAL A 19 11.37 10.38 -2.92
C VAL A 19 11.23 10.43 -4.44
N SER A 20 12.34 10.32 -5.16
CA SER A 20 12.32 10.23 -6.63
C SER A 20 11.67 8.92 -7.09
N ASP A 21 11.14 8.91 -8.31
CA ASP A 21 10.53 7.71 -8.90
C ASP A 21 11.49 6.50 -8.91
N ALA A 22 12.76 6.72 -9.29
CA ALA A 22 13.79 5.69 -9.31
C ALA A 22 14.05 5.09 -7.92
N ASN A 23 14.09 5.93 -6.88
CA ASN A 23 14.32 5.47 -5.51
C ASN A 23 13.10 4.73 -4.97
N ALA A 24 11.89 5.20 -5.28
CA ALA A 24 10.64 4.53 -4.89
C ALA A 24 10.54 3.13 -5.54
N LYS A 25 10.91 3.02 -6.82
CA LYS A 25 10.97 1.74 -7.53
C LYS A 25 11.99 0.80 -6.89
N HIS A 26 13.22 1.27 -6.67
CA HIS A 26 14.28 0.45 -6.12
C HIS A 26 13.93 -0.06 -4.72
N TRP A 27 13.36 0.81 -3.88
CA TRP A 27 12.82 0.42 -2.58
C TRP A 27 11.77 -0.68 -2.67
N ALA A 28 10.79 -0.54 -3.57
CA ALA A 28 9.72 -1.52 -3.71
C ALA A 28 10.25 -2.88 -4.20
N ASP A 29 11.18 -2.88 -5.16
CA ASP A 29 11.80 -4.10 -5.68
C ASP A 29 12.59 -4.85 -4.58
N ASN A 30 13.35 -4.13 -3.77
CA ASN A 30 14.10 -4.70 -2.65
C ASN A 30 13.15 -5.26 -1.59
N LEU A 31 12.14 -4.48 -1.19
CA LEU A 31 11.13 -4.91 -0.21
C LEU A 31 10.44 -6.21 -0.65
N ILE A 32 9.94 -6.25 -1.88
CA ILE A 32 9.24 -7.43 -2.42
C ILE A 32 10.16 -8.66 -2.39
N SER A 33 11.42 -8.50 -2.77
CA SER A 33 12.40 -9.58 -2.77
C SER A 33 12.60 -10.13 -1.35
N GLU A 34 12.81 -9.25 -0.37
CA GLU A 34 12.96 -9.63 1.04
C GLU A 34 11.72 -10.37 1.57
N LEU A 35 10.51 -9.87 1.28
CA LEU A 35 9.27 -10.49 1.77
C LEU A 35 9.04 -11.89 1.19
N ILE A 36 9.35 -12.08 -0.10
CA ILE A 36 9.27 -13.39 -0.76
C ILE A 36 10.28 -14.39 -0.14
N GLU A 37 11.46 -13.91 0.24
CA GLU A 37 12.48 -14.74 0.89
C GLU A 37 12.07 -15.16 2.31
N LYS A 38 11.49 -14.23 3.08
CA LYS A 38 11.00 -14.46 4.44
C LYS A 38 9.82 -15.42 4.49
N LYS A 39 9.03 -15.52 3.41
CA LYS A 39 7.83 -16.40 3.31
C LYS A 39 6.83 -16.18 4.44
N GLU A 40 6.64 -14.93 4.84
CA GLU A 40 5.63 -14.57 5.82
C GLU A 40 4.24 -14.63 5.20
N GLU A 41 3.26 -15.17 5.92
CA GLU A 41 1.84 -15.14 5.53
C GLU A 41 1.28 -13.72 5.57
N ARG A 42 1.92 -12.83 6.35
CA ARG A 42 1.50 -11.44 6.55
C ARG A 42 2.71 -10.59 6.89
N SER A 43 2.85 -9.46 6.19
CA SER A 43 3.89 -8.48 6.48
C SER A 43 3.28 -7.09 6.60
N VAL A 44 3.85 -6.27 7.49
CA VAL A 44 3.45 -4.88 7.70
C VAL A 44 4.62 -3.98 7.34
N VAL A 45 4.38 -2.97 6.52
CA VAL A 45 5.41 -2.03 6.05
C VAL A 45 4.93 -0.61 6.23
N LYS A 46 5.83 0.28 6.62
CA LYS A 46 5.55 1.71 6.70
C LYS A 46 5.85 2.38 5.36
N LEU A 47 5.01 3.31 4.97
CA LEU A 47 5.19 4.14 3.77
C LEU A 47 5.28 5.60 4.17
N SER A 48 6.11 6.31 3.40
CA SER A 48 6.34 7.73 3.54
C SER A 48 5.80 8.56 2.37
N THR A 49 5.49 7.96 1.21
CA THR A 49 5.03 8.67 0.01
C THR A 49 4.02 7.90 -0.84
N GLY A 50 3.22 8.64 -1.63
CA GLY A 50 2.33 8.08 -2.65
C GLY A 50 3.06 7.35 -3.78
N THR A 51 4.22 7.86 -4.20
CA THR A 51 5.04 7.24 -5.24
C THR A 51 5.46 5.82 -4.86
N MET A 52 5.88 5.60 -3.61
CA MET A 52 6.20 4.27 -3.09
C MET A 52 4.98 3.34 -3.10
N PHE A 53 3.82 3.86 -2.69
CA PHE A 53 2.57 3.10 -2.69
C PHE A 53 2.16 2.67 -4.11
N ALA A 54 2.35 3.54 -5.11
CA ALA A 54 2.04 3.22 -6.51
C ALA A 54 2.78 1.96 -7.01
N TYR A 55 4.05 1.77 -6.62
CA TYR A 55 4.82 0.57 -6.98
C TYR A 55 4.29 -0.71 -6.32
N LEU A 56 3.78 -0.64 -5.09
CA LEU A 56 3.13 -1.77 -4.44
C LEU A 56 1.81 -2.15 -5.13
N ARG A 57 1.04 -1.16 -5.61
CA ARG A 57 -0.16 -1.43 -6.42
C ARG A 57 0.18 -2.10 -7.75
N ILE A 58 1.31 -1.73 -8.36
CA ILE A 58 1.79 -2.42 -9.58
C ILE A 58 2.11 -3.88 -9.27
N ALA A 59 2.74 -4.16 -8.12
CA ALA A 59 3.03 -5.53 -7.69
C ALA A 59 1.75 -6.35 -7.41
N LEU A 60 0.73 -5.73 -6.81
CA LEU A 60 -0.61 -6.32 -6.67
C LEU A 60 -1.24 -6.63 -8.03
N LYS A 61 -1.24 -5.66 -8.96
CA LYS A 61 -1.76 -5.85 -10.33
C LYS A 61 -1.05 -6.97 -11.09
N LYS A 62 0.25 -7.17 -10.82
CA LYS A 62 1.06 -8.27 -11.39
C LYS A 62 0.84 -9.61 -10.68
N GLY A 63 0.04 -9.66 -9.62
CA GLY A 63 -0.20 -10.87 -8.82
C GLY A 63 1.01 -11.33 -8.00
N ILE A 64 1.97 -10.43 -7.76
CA ILE A 64 3.12 -10.67 -6.87
C ILE A 64 2.68 -10.58 -5.42
N ILE A 65 1.87 -9.57 -5.12
CA ILE A 65 1.11 -9.43 -3.87
C ILE A 65 -0.30 -9.96 -4.14
N GLU A 66 -0.83 -10.82 -3.30
CA GLU A 66 -2.20 -11.35 -3.47
C GLU A 66 -3.25 -10.43 -2.85
N LYS A 67 -2.95 -9.87 -1.68
CA LYS A 67 -3.82 -8.91 -1.00
C LYS A 67 -3.01 -7.74 -0.41
N LEU A 68 -3.49 -6.52 -0.63
CA LEU A 68 -2.87 -5.28 -0.15
C LEU A 68 -3.88 -4.48 0.66
N LEU A 69 -3.63 -4.30 1.95
CA LEU A 69 -4.47 -3.51 2.86
C LEU A 69 -3.75 -2.22 3.24
N VAL A 70 -4.52 -1.16 3.49
CA VAL A 70 -4.00 0.09 4.06
C VAL A 70 -4.34 0.14 5.54
N SER A 71 -3.37 0.37 6.40
CA SER A 71 -3.58 0.64 7.82
C SER A 71 -3.44 2.13 8.13
N PHE A 72 -4.44 2.67 8.82
CA PHE A 72 -4.43 4.04 9.32
C PHE A 72 -5.15 4.09 10.68
N ASP A 73 -4.50 4.71 11.66
CA ASP A 73 -5.02 4.86 13.03
C ASP A 73 -5.47 3.54 13.69
N GLY A 74 -4.72 2.46 13.47
CA GLY A 74 -5.01 1.14 14.03
C GLY A 74 -6.08 0.33 13.30
N PHE A 75 -6.69 0.87 12.26
CA PHE A 75 -7.68 0.19 11.42
C PHE A 75 -7.10 -0.23 10.07
N GLU A 76 -7.57 -1.35 9.51
CA GLU A 76 -7.11 -1.90 8.23
C GLU A 76 -8.20 -1.93 7.17
N PHE A 77 -7.84 -1.52 5.96
CA PHE A 77 -8.78 -1.20 4.90
C PHE A 77 -8.46 -1.94 3.62
N ASP A 78 -9.44 -2.69 3.12
CA ASP A 78 -9.41 -3.36 1.83
C ASP A 78 -9.92 -2.41 0.74
N CYS A 79 -9.12 -1.38 0.45
CA CYS A 79 -9.51 -0.29 -0.44
C CYS A 79 -8.84 -0.38 -1.82
N ILE A 80 -8.13 -1.46 -2.14
CA ILE A 80 -7.39 -1.62 -3.40
C ILE A 80 -7.84 -2.92 -4.06
N ASP A 81 -8.22 -2.84 -5.32
CA ASP A 81 -8.60 -4.03 -6.05
C ASP A 81 -7.43 -4.79 -6.67
N ASN A 82 -7.74 -5.99 -7.16
CA ASN A 82 -6.76 -6.87 -7.82
C ASN A 82 -6.14 -6.26 -9.10
N ASN A 83 -6.67 -5.15 -9.62
CA ASN A 83 -6.09 -4.41 -10.74
C ASN A 83 -5.18 -3.25 -10.27
N GLY A 84 -4.99 -3.08 -8.95
CA GLY A 84 -4.24 -1.99 -8.35
C GLY A 84 -4.99 -0.66 -8.31
N LYS A 85 -6.31 -0.65 -8.54
CA LYS A 85 -7.16 0.55 -8.48
C LYS A 85 -7.75 0.71 -7.08
N VAL A 86 -7.71 1.92 -6.56
CA VAL A 86 -8.35 2.27 -5.29
C VAL A 86 -9.87 2.29 -5.46
N ARG A 87 -10.60 1.52 -4.66
CA ARG A 87 -12.06 1.34 -4.70
C ARG A 87 -12.72 1.88 -3.42
N ALA A 88 -12.69 3.19 -3.20
CA ALA A 88 -13.30 3.86 -2.04
C ALA A 88 -12.77 3.40 -0.64
N TYR A 89 -12.72 4.34 0.30
CA TYR A 89 -12.19 4.13 1.64
C TYR A 89 -13.27 3.48 2.52
N ILE A 90 -12.93 2.41 3.24
CA ILE A 90 -13.88 1.69 4.11
C ILE A 90 -13.45 1.97 5.55
N LEU A 91 -14.02 2.94 6.27
CA LEU A 91 -13.83 2.98 7.73
C LEU A 91 -14.74 1.90 8.38
N PRO A 92 -14.40 1.40 9.59
CA PRO A 92 -15.03 0.21 10.18
C PRO A 92 -16.55 0.36 10.39
N ASP A 93 -17.03 1.60 10.57
CA ASP A 93 -18.39 1.85 11.03
C ASP A 93 -19.27 2.61 10.01
N HIS A 94 -18.68 3.08 8.89
CA HIS A 94 -19.41 3.80 7.86
C HIS A 94 -18.83 3.53 6.46
N TYR A 95 -19.66 3.01 5.56
CA TYR A 95 -19.45 3.17 4.12
C TYR A 95 -19.64 4.65 3.78
N GLN A 96 -18.60 5.46 3.94
CA GLN A 96 -18.61 6.86 3.53
C GLN A 96 -17.31 7.22 2.83
N ILE A 97 -17.44 7.65 1.57
CA ILE A 97 -16.40 8.41 0.87
C ILE A 97 -16.34 9.76 1.58
N PHE A 98 -15.39 9.96 2.49
CA PHE A 98 -15.18 11.25 3.15
C PHE A 98 -14.50 12.24 2.18
N PRO A 99 -15.18 13.33 1.77
CA PRO A 99 -14.61 14.35 0.89
C PRO A 99 -13.38 15.06 1.46
N GLU A 100 -13.22 15.10 2.79
CA GLU A 100 -12.15 15.80 3.51
C GLU A 100 -10.80 15.06 3.51
N TYR A 101 -10.80 13.73 3.42
CA TYR A 101 -9.58 12.94 3.27
C TYR A 101 -9.22 12.69 1.79
N ARG A 102 -10.08 13.15 0.88
CA ARG A 102 -9.89 13.05 -0.57
C ARG A 102 -8.58 13.70 -1.00
N GLU A 103 -8.18 14.85 -0.45
CA GLU A 103 -6.95 15.52 -0.86
C GLU A 103 -5.70 14.72 -0.47
N THR A 104 -5.54 14.34 0.81
CA THR A 104 -4.41 13.53 1.30
C THR A 104 -4.30 12.17 0.60
N LEU A 105 -5.42 11.60 0.17
CA LEU A 105 -5.46 10.31 -0.51
C LEU A 105 -5.40 10.42 -2.05
N MET A 106 -5.81 11.55 -2.64
CA MET A 106 -5.51 11.90 -4.03
C MET A 106 -4.03 12.27 -4.21
N GLU A 107 -3.37 12.80 -3.18
CA GLU A 107 -1.90 12.94 -3.13
C GLU A 107 -1.19 11.57 -3.14
N LEU A 108 -1.88 10.49 -2.76
CA LEU A 108 -1.38 9.11 -2.81
C LEU A 108 -1.73 8.38 -4.13
N LEU A 109 -2.48 9.03 -5.05
CA LEU A 109 -2.82 8.52 -6.39
C LEU A 109 -1.87 9.06 -7.47
#